data_AF-A0AAW2AFQ6-F1
#
_entry.id   AF-A0AAW2AFQ6-F1
#
_cell.length_a   1.000
_cell.length_b   1.000
_cell.length_c   1.000
_cell.angle_alpha   90.00
_cell.angle_beta   90.00
_cell.angle_gamma   90.00
#
_symmetry.space_group_name_H-M   'P 1'
#
loop_
_entity.id
_entity.type
_entity.pdbx_description
1 polymer ?
#
loop_
_entity_poly.entity_id
_entity_poly.type
_entity_poly.pdbx_seq_one_letter_code
_entity_poly.pdbx_strand_id
1 'polypeptide(L)'
;MAKQRAAYFSPAELQLLIEGYDEVKHLIKTKGNTIAAAKVRQDAWRKISVKLNASNPLGPRRTWQQVKTKYKNIVQSANKRKAALKKMGLLPTKEEYIDEEELPPENDVEGPIIERIIGGCCSDPGDEAGCSSYVKVNDHGLNLLPPPILSDDELDSEPVEDVKTLYMKYLQVEISNRKQEMAYRALKMRKVEKEIQLLDRKLDVSDILIVDCQNKEKVCLLDPLKSVVRHFY
;
A
#
# COMPACT_ATOMS: atom_id res chain seq x y z
N MET A 1 -16.96 -14.68 -26.54
CA MET A 1 -17.42 -13.74 -25.48
C MET A 1 -16.20 -12.99 -24.94
N ALA A 2 -16.09 -11.68 -25.18
CA ALA A 2 -14.98 -10.89 -24.64
C ALA A 2 -15.15 -10.71 -23.12
N LYS A 3 -14.11 -11.03 -22.32
CA LYS A 3 -14.11 -10.77 -20.88
C LYS A 3 -14.00 -9.27 -20.64
N GLN A 4 -15.09 -8.63 -20.22
CA GLN A 4 -15.05 -7.26 -19.73
C GLN A 4 -14.25 -7.18 -18.43
N ARG A 5 -13.47 -6.12 -18.28
CA ARG A 5 -12.71 -5.84 -17.06
C ARG A 5 -13.69 -5.60 -15.91
N ALA A 6 -13.44 -6.22 -14.76
CA ALA A 6 -14.26 -6.04 -13.58
C ALA A 6 -14.24 -4.57 -13.10
N ALA A 7 -15.39 -4.08 -12.64
CA ALA A 7 -15.51 -2.75 -12.08
C ALA A 7 -14.63 -2.57 -10.83
N TYR A 8 -14.04 -1.38 -10.69
CA TYR A 8 -13.21 -1.03 -9.53
C TYR A 8 -14.05 -0.96 -8.25
N PHE A 9 -13.42 -1.26 -7.12
CA PHE A 9 -14.04 -1.07 -5.80
C PHE A 9 -13.97 0.41 -5.42
N SER A 10 -15.09 0.98 -5.00
CA SER A 10 -15.12 2.36 -4.51
C SER A 10 -14.42 2.47 -3.14
N PRO A 11 -13.96 3.67 -2.73
CA PRO A 11 -13.35 3.85 -1.41
C PRO A 11 -14.26 3.42 -0.25
N ALA A 12 -15.57 3.73 -0.32
CA ALA A 12 -16.55 3.30 0.67
C ALA A 12 -16.71 1.78 0.71
N GLU A 13 -16.71 1.11 -0.46
CA GLU A 13 -16.71 -0.36 -0.54
C GLU A 13 -15.44 -0.96 0.07
N LEU A 14 -14.28 -0.33 -0.11
CA LEU A 14 -13.03 -0.80 0.49
C LEU A 14 -13.04 -0.69 2.01
N GLN A 15 -13.59 0.40 2.55
CA GLN A 15 -13.73 0.59 4.00
C GLN A 15 -14.64 -0.48 4.60
N LEU A 16 -15.83 -0.69 4.03
CA LEU A 16 -16.76 -1.73 4.46
C LEU A 16 -16.18 -3.14 4.34
N LEU A 17 -15.31 -3.39 3.36
CA LEU A 17 -14.60 -4.65 3.23
C LEU A 17 -13.59 -4.86 4.36
N ILE A 18 -12.81 -3.84 4.71
CA ILE A 18 -11.81 -3.93 5.78
C ILE A 18 -12.51 -4.13 7.12
N GLU A 19 -13.49 -3.28 7.43
CA GLU A 19 -14.29 -3.35 8.66
C GLU A 19 -15.04 -4.69 8.77
N GLY A 20 -15.76 -5.07 7.71
CA GLY A 20 -16.51 -6.33 7.69
C GLY A 20 -15.62 -7.57 7.78
N TYR A 21 -14.38 -7.50 7.29
CA TYR A 21 -13.41 -8.59 7.53
C TYR A 21 -13.04 -8.68 9.00
N ASP A 22 -12.74 -7.57 9.66
CA ASP A 22 -12.34 -7.58 11.07
C ASP A 22 -13.45 -8.16 11.96
N GLU A 23 -14.73 -7.89 11.67
CA GLU A 23 -15.88 -8.52 12.35
C GLU A 23 -15.85 -10.05 12.26
N VAL A 24 -15.59 -10.62 11.08
CA VAL A 24 -15.69 -12.07 10.83
C VAL A 24 -14.33 -12.78 10.80
N LYS A 25 -13.25 -12.07 11.13
CA LYS A 25 -11.86 -12.53 11.03
C LYS A 25 -11.61 -13.79 11.84
N HIS A 26 -12.23 -13.89 13.02
CA HIS A 26 -12.11 -15.07 13.88
C HIS A 26 -12.65 -16.33 13.18
N LEU A 27 -13.80 -16.24 12.49
CA LEU A 27 -14.36 -17.34 11.70
C LEU A 27 -13.45 -17.72 10.53
N ILE A 28 -12.90 -16.73 9.84
CA ILE A 28 -12.03 -16.96 8.68
C ILE A 28 -10.70 -17.60 9.09
N LYS A 29 -10.11 -17.15 10.21
CA LYS A 29 -8.81 -17.61 10.70
C LYS A 29 -8.87 -18.87 11.57
N THR A 30 -10.07 -19.34 11.93
CA THR A 30 -10.26 -20.58 12.69
C THR A 30 -9.55 -21.73 11.97
N LYS A 31 -8.79 -22.55 12.71
CA LYS A 31 -8.07 -23.72 12.17
C LYS A 31 -9.05 -24.89 11.94
N GLY A 32 -8.74 -25.79 11.01
CA GLY A 32 -9.55 -26.98 10.70
C GLY A 32 -10.09 -27.00 9.26
N ASN A 33 -10.24 -28.19 8.69
CA ASN A 33 -10.56 -28.41 7.28
C ASN A 33 -11.90 -29.14 7.07
N THR A 34 -12.77 -29.15 8.08
CA THR A 34 -14.09 -29.79 7.97
C THR A 34 -15.00 -29.05 6.98
N ILE A 35 -15.96 -29.78 6.38
CA ILE A 35 -16.95 -29.21 5.46
C ILE A 35 -17.75 -28.08 6.16
N ALA A 36 -18.12 -28.30 7.42
CA ALA A 36 -18.80 -27.29 8.24
C ALA A 36 -17.95 -26.01 8.40
N ALA A 37 -16.67 -26.14 8.73
CA ALA A 37 -15.77 -24.99 8.82
C ALA A 37 -15.62 -24.26 7.48
N ALA A 38 -15.56 -24.98 6.36
CA ALA A 38 -15.52 -24.37 5.03
C ALA A 38 -16.80 -23.57 4.72
N LYS A 39 -17.98 -24.08 5.09
CA LYS A 39 -19.27 -23.38 4.96
C LYS A 39 -19.32 -22.12 5.81
N VAL A 40 -18.92 -22.20 7.09
CA VAL A 40 -18.85 -21.03 7.98
C VAL A 40 -17.97 -19.92 7.40
N ARG A 41 -16.79 -20.26 6.86
CA ARG A 41 -15.94 -19.26 6.20
C ARG A 41 -16.59 -18.68 4.94
N GLN A 42 -17.28 -19.50 4.15
CA GLN A 42 -17.99 -19.03 2.96
C GLN A 42 -19.12 -18.06 3.34
N ASP A 43 -19.91 -18.40 4.36
CA ASP A 43 -21.02 -17.57 4.84
C ASP A 43 -20.52 -16.27 5.46
N ALA A 44 -19.37 -16.28 6.14
CA ALA A 44 -18.68 -15.07 6.60
C ALA A 44 -18.35 -14.12 5.42
N TRP A 45 -17.76 -14.63 4.34
CA TRP A 45 -17.52 -13.83 3.13
C TRP A 45 -18.82 -13.38 2.45
N ARG A 46 -19.87 -14.21 2.49
CA ARG A 46 -21.18 -13.85 1.95
C ARG A 46 -21.78 -12.68 2.73
N LYS A 47 -21.71 -12.69 4.06
CA LYS A 47 -22.19 -11.61 4.94
C LYS A 47 -21.56 -10.27 4.55
N ILE A 48 -20.24 -10.24 4.34
CA ILE A 48 -19.54 -9.02 3.87
C ILE A 48 -20.06 -8.57 2.50
N SER A 49 -20.21 -9.51 1.54
CA SER A 49 -20.72 -9.16 0.21
C SER A 49 -22.15 -8.61 0.22
N VAL A 50 -23.00 -9.11 1.12
CA VAL A 50 -24.37 -8.60 1.29
C VAL A 50 -24.33 -7.18 1.86
N LYS A 51 -23.53 -6.91 2.91
CA LYS A 51 -23.34 -5.56 3.49
C LYS A 51 -22.86 -4.56 2.43
N LEU A 52 -21.88 -4.97 1.60
CA LEU A 52 -21.36 -4.17 0.48
C LEU A 52 -22.44 -3.86 -0.57
N ASN A 53 -23.15 -4.89 -1.02
CA ASN A 53 -24.18 -4.75 -2.05
C ASN A 53 -25.41 -3.97 -1.55
N ALA A 54 -25.72 -4.02 -0.26
CA ALA A 54 -26.79 -3.24 0.36
C ALA A 54 -26.41 -1.74 0.43
N SER A 55 -25.14 -1.45 0.68
CA SER A 55 -24.61 -0.07 0.74
C SER A 55 -24.43 0.57 -0.63
N ASN A 56 -24.40 -0.23 -1.71
CA ASN A 56 -24.27 0.24 -3.09
C ASN A 56 -25.34 -0.42 -3.99
N PRO A 57 -26.63 -0.09 -3.81
CA PRO A 57 -27.72 -0.77 -4.51
C PRO A 57 -27.75 -0.49 -6.02
N LEU A 58 -27.21 0.66 -6.45
CA LEU A 58 -27.12 1.09 -7.85
C LEU A 58 -25.84 0.59 -8.56
N GLY A 59 -24.87 0.07 -7.80
CA GLY A 59 -23.59 -0.34 -8.34
C GLY A 59 -23.52 -1.80 -8.82
N PRO A 60 -22.37 -2.20 -9.41
CA PRO A 60 -22.14 -3.58 -9.81
C PRO A 60 -22.20 -4.53 -8.63
N ARG A 61 -23.04 -5.57 -8.72
CA ARG A 61 -23.17 -6.59 -7.68
C ARG A 61 -21.87 -7.36 -7.52
N ARG A 62 -21.39 -7.42 -6.28
CA ARG A 62 -20.19 -8.17 -5.89
C ARG A 62 -20.57 -9.55 -5.38
N THR A 63 -19.89 -10.57 -5.88
CA THR A 63 -19.93 -11.92 -5.34
C THR A 63 -18.95 -12.04 -4.17
N TRP A 64 -19.22 -12.96 -3.24
CA TRP A 64 -18.33 -13.21 -2.11
C TRP A 64 -16.92 -13.64 -2.55
N GLN A 65 -16.77 -14.29 -3.72
CA GLN A 65 -15.48 -14.63 -4.31
C GLN A 65 -14.68 -13.38 -4.73
N GLN A 66 -15.34 -12.39 -5.35
CA GLN A 66 -14.70 -11.14 -5.73
C GLN A 66 -14.25 -10.36 -4.50
N VAL A 67 -15.09 -10.32 -3.46
CA VAL A 67 -14.79 -9.67 -2.18
C VAL A 67 -13.57 -10.31 -1.51
N LYS A 68 -13.57 -11.65 -1.38
CA LYS A 68 -12.43 -12.42 -0.86
C LYS A 68 -11.15 -12.16 -1.66
N THR A 69 -11.26 -12.17 -2.99
CA THR A 69 -10.11 -11.94 -3.89
C THR A 69 -9.56 -10.52 -3.71
N LYS A 70 -10.44 -9.52 -3.62
CA LYS A 70 -10.02 -8.13 -3.40
C LYS A 70 -9.31 -7.96 -2.07
N TYR A 71 -9.85 -8.53 -0.99
CA TYR A 71 -9.19 -8.51 0.32
C TYR A 71 -7.79 -9.13 0.26
N LYS A 72 -7.66 -10.31 -0.34
CA LYS A 72 -6.37 -10.98 -0.53
C LYS A 72 -5.37 -10.07 -1.26
N ASN A 73 -5.79 -9.42 -2.34
CA ASN A 73 -4.93 -8.52 -3.11
C ASN A 73 -4.51 -7.29 -2.30
N ILE A 74 -5.39 -6.75 -1.44
CA ILE A 74 -5.07 -5.65 -0.53
C ILE A 74 -3.95 -6.09 0.42
N VAL A 75 -4.12 -7.21 1.12
CA VAL A 75 -3.11 -7.73 2.06
C VAL A 75 -1.79 -8.02 1.36
N GLN A 76 -1.82 -8.66 0.19
CA GLN A 76 -0.63 -8.94 -0.60
C GLN A 76 0.09 -7.66 -1.03
N SER A 77 -0.64 -6.65 -1.51
CA SER A 77 -0.06 -5.37 -1.91
C SER A 77 0.54 -4.60 -0.72
N ALA A 78 -0.08 -4.67 0.45
CA ALA A 78 0.43 -4.08 1.68
C ALA A 78 1.72 -4.78 2.12
N ASN A 79 1.74 -6.12 2.11
CA ASN A 79 2.92 -6.90 2.46
C ASN A 79 4.06 -6.67 1.46
N LYS A 80 3.76 -6.58 0.16
CA LYS A 80 4.77 -6.25 -0.87
C LYS A 80 5.39 -4.87 -0.62
N ARG A 81 4.58 -3.86 -0.30
CA ARG A 81 5.08 -2.52 0.05
C ARG A 81 5.92 -2.55 1.32
N LYS A 82 5.48 -3.28 2.35
CA LYS A 82 6.24 -3.46 3.59
C LYS A 82 7.59 -4.12 3.36
N ALA A 83 7.64 -5.17 2.52
CA ALA A 83 8.87 -5.85 2.16
C ALA A 83 9.81 -4.94 1.35
N ALA A 84 9.28 -4.12 0.44
CA ALA A 84 10.06 -3.14 -0.30
C ALA A 84 10.68 -2.07 0.62
N LEU A 85 9.91 -1.55 1.58
CA LEU A 85 10.41 -0.61 2.59
C LEU A 85 11.50 -1.23 3.48
N LYS A 86 11.32 -2.50 3.87
CA LYS A 86 12.35 -3.25 4.61
C LYS A 86 13.63 -3.41 3.77
N LYS A 87 13.51 -3.71 2.47
CA LYS A 87 14.65 -3.83 1.55
C LYS A 87 15.40 -2.49 1.40
N MET A 88 14.70 -1.37 1.49
CA MET A 88 15.29 -0.03 1.41
C MET A 88 15.78 0.51 2.76
N GLY A 89 15.71 -0.27 3.84
CA GLY A 89 16.16 0.16 5.18
C GLY A 89 15.27 1.21 5.86
N LEU A 90 14.09 1.53 5.32
CA LEU A 90 13.17 2.56 5.85
C LEU A 90 12.19 2.01 6.92
N LEU A 91 12.30 0.73 7.29
CA LEU A 91 11.46 0.13 8.32
C LEU A 91 12.34 -0.35 9.48
N PRO A 92 12.20 0.23 10.69
CA PRO A 92 12.87 -0.28 11.88
C PRO A 92 12.57 -1.78 12.06
N THR A 93 13.61 -2.59 12.08
CA THR A 93 13.56 -3.94 12.67
C THR A 93 13.30 -3.75 14.15
N LYS A 94 12.06 -4.06 14.58
CA LYS A 94 11.62 -4.30 15.96
C LYS A 94 12.58 -3.73 17.03
N GLU A 95 12.28 -2.52 17.46
CA GLU A 95 12.49 -2.00 18.83
C GLU A 95 13.36 -2.91 19.71
N GLU A 96 14.67 -2.67 19.70
CA GLU A 96 15.46 -2.79 20.92
C GLU A 96 14.99 -1.64 21.82
N TYR A 97 13.95 -1.93 22.60
CA TYR A 97 13.68 -1.18 23.82
C TYR A 97 14.83 -1.49 24.77
N ILE A 98 15.87 -0.66 24.72
CA ILE A 98 16.81 -0.51 25.83
C ILE A 98 16.10 0.42 26.81
N ASP A 99 15.69 -0.14 27.93
CA ASP A 99 15.17 0.60 29.07
C ASP A 99 16.31 1.50 29.57
N GLU A 100 16.19 2.81 29.38
CA GLU A 100 17.13 3.78 29.90
C GLU A 100 16.79 4.14 31.35
N GLU A 101 16.99 3.21 32.29
CA GLU A 101 17.13 3.54 33.72
C GLU A 101 17.60 2.34 34.58
N GLU A 102 18.88 1.94 34.52
CA GLU A 102 19.55 1.46 35.75
C GLU A 102 21.08 1.54 35.64
N LEU A 103 21.67 2.17 36.66
CA LEU A 103 23.09 2.42 36.83
C LEU A 103 23.91 1.12 37.00
N PRO A 104 25.21 1.12 36.64
CA PRO A 104 26.04 -0.08 36.72
C PRO A 104 26.47 -0.38 38.16
N PRO A 105 26.33 -1.63 38.67
CA PRO A 105 27.15 -2.09 39.76
C PRO A 105 28.46 -2.67 39.21
N GLU A 106 29.56 -1.96 39.47
CA GLU A 106 30.90 -2.56 39.57
C GLU A 106 30.84 -3.74 40.54
N ASN A 107 31.32 -4.91 40.10
CA ASN A 107 31.99 -5.87 40.95
C ASN A 107 32.87 -6.77 40.08
N ASP A 108 34.16 -6.74 40.41
CA ASP A 108 35.23 -7.53 39.84
C ASP A 108 35.11 -9.03 40.19
N VAL A 109 35.95 -9.81 39.50
CA VAL A 109 36.46 -11.16 39.84
C VAL A 109 35.77 -12.35 39.14
N GLU A 110 36.35 -12.67 37.98
CA GLU A 110 37.00 -13.94 37.64
C GLU A 110 36.17 -15.20 37.31
N GLY A 111 36.34 -15.67 36.06
CA GLY A 111 36.02 -17.04 35.65
C GLY A 111 35.83 -17.19 34.13
N PRO A 112 36.77 -17.79 33.38
CA PRO A 112 36.62 -18.01 31.95
C PRO A 112 35.87 -19.32 31.70
N ILE A 113 34.67 -19.25 31.12
CA ILE A 113 34.01 -20.44 30.54
C ILE A 113 33.54 -20.09 29.14
N ILE A 114 34.41 -20.43 28.18
CA ILE A 114 34.03 -20.65 26.80
C ILE A 114 33.28 -21.97 26.77
N GLU A 115 31.97 -21.93 26.51
CA GLU A 115 31.31 -23.07 25.88
C GLU A 115 30.48 -22.62 24.68
N ARG A 116 30.98 -23.07 23.54
CA ARG A 116 30.57 -22.81 22.17
C ARG A 116 29.48 -23.85 21.85
N ILE A 117 28.36 -23.41 21.28
CA ILE A 117 27.83 -23.82 19.96
C ILE A 117 26.36 -23.40 19.85
N ILE A 118 26.13 -22.54 18.87
CA ILE A 118 24.83 -22.17 18.32
C ILE A 118 24.29 -23.39 17.56
N GLY A 119 23.23 -24.01 18.09
CA GLY A 119 22.46 -25.03 17.41
C GLY A 119 21.62 -24.44 16.27
N GLY A 120 21.92 -24.87 15.05
CA GLY A 120 21.52 -24.28 13.78
C GLY A 120 20.02 -24.24 13.49
N CYS A 121 19.61 -23.13 12.89
CA CYS A 121 18.35 -22.99 12.18
C CYS A 121 18.55 -23.57 10.77
N CYS A 122 17.81 -24.65 10.47
CA CYS A 122 17.78 -25.28 9.15
C CYS A 122 16.95 -24.42 8.18
N SER A 123 17.58 -23.98 7.09
CA SER A 123 16.93 -23.64 5.83
C SER A 123 17.95 -23.80 4.69
N ASP A 124 17.82 -24.93 4.01
CA ASP A 124 18.01 -25.19 2.58
C ASP A 124 18.71 -24.10 1.73
N PRO A 125 19.91 -24.36 1.17
CA PRO A 125 20.50 -23.52 0.15
C PRO A 125 19.92 -23.87 -1.23
N GLY A 126 19.28 -22.89 -1.85
CA GLY A 126 18.99 -22.91 -3.28
C GLY A 126 20.28 -22.93 -4.10
N ASP A 127 20.20 -23.62 -5.24
CA ASP A 127 21.20 -23.70 -6.29
C ASP A 127 21.80 -22.33 -6.68
N GLU A 128 23.11 -22.20 -6.55
CA GLU A 128 23.94 -21.47 -7.50
C GLU A 128 25.34 -22.10 -7.54
N ALA A 129 25.75 -22.47 -8.75
CA ALA A 129 26.90 -23.33 -9.01
C ALA A 129 28.23 -22.69 -8.58
N GLY A 130 28.86 -23.27 -7.56
CA GLY A 130 30.29 -23.18 -7.30
C GLY A 130 30.86 -24.60 -7.28
N CYS A 131 31.18 -25.13 -8.45
CA CYS A 131 31.80 -26.44 -8.59
C CYS A 131 33.17 -26.42 -7.91
N SER A 132 33.24 -26.89 -6.67
CA SER A 132 34.49 -27.01 -5.90
C SER A 132 35.34 -28.10 -6.52
N SER A 133 36.32 -27.71 -7.34
CA SER A 133 37.20 -28.56 -8.15
C SER A 133 38.26 -29.35 -7.35
N TYR A 134 38.07 -29.54 -6.04
CA TYR A 134 39.09 -30.10 -5.14
C TYR A 134 38.86 -31.57 -4.77
N VAL A 135 37.93 -32.27 -5.42
CA VAL A 135 37.70 -33.70 -5.21
C VAL A 135 37.97 -34.46 -6.50
N LYS A 136 38.96 -35.36 -6.46
CA LYS A 136 39.23 -36.30 -7.55
C LYS A 136 38.83 -37.71 -7.13
N VAL A 137 37.98 -38.34 -7.94
CA VAL A 137 37.50 -39.71 -7.71
C VAL A 137 38.30 -40.67 -8.57
N ASN A 138 38.95 -41.66 -7.95
CA ASN A 138 39.52 -42.80 -8.67
C ASN A 138 38.79 -44.09 -8.22
N ASP A 139 38.91 -45.17 -9.01
CA ASP A 139 38.15 -46.42 -8.86
C ASP A 139 38.30 -47.14 -7.50
N HIS A 140 39.21 -46.67 -6.62
CA HIS A 140 39.45 -47.22 -5.29
C HIS A 140 39.36 -46.19 -4.14
N GLY A 141 38.78 -45.00 -4.35
CA GLY A 141 38.48 -44.07 -3.26
C GLY A 141 38.52 -42.57 -3.60
N LEU A 142 37.97 -41.75 -2.70
CA LEU A 142 37.91 -40.29 -2.79
C LEU A 142 39.19 -39.66 -2.19
N ASN A 143 39.88 -38.81 -2.95
CA ASN A 143 41.01 -38.03 -2.46
C ASN A 143 40.74 -36.51 -2.57
N LEU A 144 41.02 -35.79 -1.47
CA LEU A 144 40.95 -34.33 -1.39
C LEU A 144 42.28 -33.73 -1.84
N LEU A 145 42.24 -32.81 -2.81
CA LEU A 145 43.43 -32.06 -3.24
C LEU A 145 43.62 -30.80 -2.38
N PRO A 146 44.85 -30.47 -1.95
CA PRO A 146 45.11 -29.22 -1.25
C PRO A 146 44.89 -28.03 -2.18
N PRO A 147 44.25 -26.94 -1.70
CA PRO A 147 44.03 -25.75 -2.51
C PRO A 147 45.37 -25.06 -2.84
N PRO A 148 45.51 -24.47 -4.04
CA PRO A 148 46.69 -23.69 -4.39
C PRO A 148 46.80 -22.48 -3.48
N ILE A 149 48.00 -22.25 -2.95
CA ILE A 149 48.32 -21.08 -2.14
C ILE A 149 48.28 -19.86 -3.06
N LEU A 150 47.22 -19.05 -2.94
CA LEU A 150 47.15 -17.74 -3.57
C LEU A 150 47.93 -16.78 -2.67
N SER A 151 49.05 -16.26 -3.18
CA SER A 151 49.82 -15.18 -2.57
C SER A 151 49.00 -13.89 -2.54
N ASP A 152 49.03 -13.18 -1.42
CA ASP A 152 48.19 -12.02 -1.04
C ASP A 152 48.40 -10.72 -1.86
N ASP A 153 49.00 -10.78 -3.05
CA ASP A 153 49.35 -9.59 -3.83
C ASP A 153 48.53 -9.45 -5.12
N GLU A 154 47.20 -9.35 -5.04
CA GLU A 154 46.38 -8.76 -6.14
C GLU A 154 44.91 -8.51 -5.73
N LEU A 155 44.67 -7.78 -4.63
CA LEU A 155 43.35 -7.19 -4.37
C LEU A 155 43.26 -5.85 -5.11
N ASP A 156 42.73 -5.92 -6.32
CA ASP A 156 42.31 -4.78 -7.13
C ASP A 156 41.45 -3.83 -6.29
N SER A 157 41.96 -2.62 -6.07
CA SER A 157 41.33 -1.60 -5.23
C SER A 157 40.17 -0.96 -6.00
N GLU A 158 39.00 -1.59 -6.00
CA GLU A 158 37.77 -0.85 -6.30
C GLU A 158 37.61 0.26 -5.25
N PRO A 159 37.42 1.54 -5.66
CA PRO A 159 37.25 2.62 -4.70
C PRO A 159 35.93 2.40 -3.95
N VAL A 160 36.03 1.85 -2.74
CA VAL A 160 34.92 1.76 -1.78
C VAL A 160 34.37 3.18 -1.63
N GLU A 161 33.19 3.39 -2.22
CA GLU A 161 32.62 4.72 -2.35
C GLU A 161 32.43 5.32 -0.96
N ASP A 162 33.12 6.42 -0.67
CA ASP A 162 33.24 6.99 0.67
C ASP A 162 31.86 7.12 1.33
N VAL A 163 31.73 6.68 2.58
CA VAL A 163 30.47 6.66 3.35
C VAL A 163 29.81 8.04 3.33
N LYS A 164 30.63 9.09 3.38
CA LYS A 164 30.16 10.47 3.28
C LYS A 164 29.50 10.77 1.94
N THR A 165 30.09 10.32 0.82
CA THR A 165 29.46 10.46 -0.50
C THR A 165 28.16 9.68 -0.62
N LEU A 166 28.07 8.47 -0.04
CA LEU A 166 26.85 7.69 -0.05
C LEU A 166 25.72 8.40 0.72
N TYR A 167 26.01 8.93 1.91
CA TYR A 167 25.05 9.70 2.71
C TYR A 167 24.60 10.99 2.01
N MET A 168 25.53 11.71 1.36
CA MET A 168 25.20 12.91 0.58
C MET A 168 24.29 12.60 -0.61
N LYS A 169 24.56 11.52 -1.36
CA LYS A 169 23.69 11.06 -2.46
C LYS A 169 22.29 10.70 -1.92
N TYR A 170 22.21 9.99 -0.80
CA TYR A 170 20.93 9.66 -0.15
C TYR A 170 20.12 10.90 0.22
N LEU A 171 20.74 11.87 0.91
CA LEU A 171 20.06 13.11 1.30
C LEU A 171 19.55 13.90 0.09
N GLN A 172 20.33 13.95 -1.00
CA GLN A 172 19.90 14.61 -2.24
C GLN A 172 18.66 13.95 -2.84
N VAL A 173 18.62 12.61 -2.88
CA VAL A 173 17.46 11.85 -3.36
C VAL A 173 16.24 12.10 -2.47
N GLU A 174 16.43 12.08 -1.14
CA GLU A 174 15.36 12.33 -0.17
C GLU A 174 14.75 13.74 -0.34
N ILE A 175 15.59 14.77 -0.51
CA ILE A 175 15.14 16.15 -0.78
C ILE A 175 14.41 16.23 -2.12
N SER A 176 14.92 15.59 -3.16
CA SER A 176 14.30 15.56 -4.50
C SER A 176 12.91 14.92 -4.45
N ASN A 177 12.79 13.79 -3.75
CA ASN A 177 11.52 13.09 -3.56
C ASN A 177 10.50 13.99 -2.85
N ARG A 178 10.90 14.67 -1.77
CA ARG A 178 10.01 15.62 -1.06
C ARG A 178 9.59 16.79 -1.94
N LYS A 179 10.50 17.34 -2.75
CA LYS A 179 10.17 18.40 -3.72
C LYS A 179 9.15 17.92 -4.75
N GLN A 180 9.32 16.71 -5.28
CA GLN A 180 8.37 16.12 -6.22
C GLN A 180 7.00 15.90 -5.58
N GLU A 181 6.96 15.43 -4.34
CA GLU A 181 5.71 15.25 -3.60
C GLU A 181 5.00 16.58 -3.36
N MET A 182 5.72 17.63 -2.94
CA MET A 182 5.16 18.97 -2.79
C MET A 182 4.61 19.51 -4.12
N ALA A 183 5.34 19.32 -5.23
CA ALA A 183 4.90 19.72 -6.56
C ALA A 183 3.62 18.98 -6.99
N TYR A 184 3.54 17.68 -6.73
CA TYR A 184 2.34 16.88 -7.00
C TYR A 184 1.14 17.37 -6.19
N ARG A 185 1.32 17.63 -4.89
CA ARG A 185 0.27 18.20 -4.02
C ARG A 185 -0.19 19.56 -4.53
N ALA A 186 0.73 20.44 -4.93
CA ALA A 186 0.40 21.75 -5.49
C ALA A 186 -0.38 21.66 -6.81
N LEU A 187 -0.02 20.73 -7.71
CA LEU A 187 -0.77 20.50 -8.95
C LEU A 187 -2.17 19.97 -8.66
N LYS A 188 -2.31 19.05 -7.70
CA LYS A 188 -3.61 18.53 -7.28
C LYS A 188 -4.50 19.63 -6.69
N MET A 189 -3.93 20.51 -5.87
CA MET A 189 -4.64 21.69 -5.34
C MET A 189 -5.09 22.61 -6.47
N ARG A 190 -4.21 22.97 -7.42
CA ARG A 190 -4.57 23.80 -8.59
C ARG A 190 -5.67 23.18 -9.45
N LYS A 191 -5.70 21.84 -9.58
CA LYS A 191 -6.78 21.16 -10.31
C LYS A 191 -8.13 21.38 -9.62
N VAL A 192 -8.18 21.17 -8.31
CA VAL A 192 -9.41 21.36 -7.51
C VAL A 192 -9.85 22.82 -7.56
N GLU A 193 -8.91 23.75 -7.44
CA GLU A 193 -9.19 25.19 -7.53
C GLU A 193 -9.83 25.57 -8.88
N LYS A 194 -9.31 25.04 -10.00
CA LYS A 194 -9.93 25.25 -11.32
C LYS A 194 -11.31 24.61 -11.44
N GLU A 195 -11.54 23.46 -10.80
CA GLU A 195 -12.85 22.81 -10.78
C GLU A 195 -13.86 23.65 -10.01
N ILE A 196 -13.48 24.18 -8.84
CA ILE A 196 -14.29 25.13 -8.07
C ILE A 196 -14.62 26.36 -8.91
N GLN A 197 -13.62 27.00 -9.55
CA GLN A 197 -13.85 28.17 -10.42
C GLN A 197 -14.83 27.90 -11.57
N LEU A 198 -14.80 26.70 -12.15
CA LEU A 198 -15.74 26.32 -13.20
C LEU A 198 -17.15 26.10 -12.66
N LEU A 199 -17.29 25.58 -11.44
CA LEU A 199 -18.58 25.43 -10.77
C LEU A 199 -19.15 26.79 -10.39
N ASP A 200 -18.34 27.68 -9.80
CA ASP A 200 -18.75 29.05 -9.45
C ASP A 200 -19.26 29.80 -10.68
N ARG A 201 -18.52 29.76 -11.80
CA ARG A 201 -18.97 30.37 -13.06
C ARG A 201 -20.30 29.79 -13.55
N LYS A 202 -20.54 28.49 -13.40
CA LYS A 202 -21.81 27.87 -13.81
C LYS A 202 -22.96 28.29 -12.90
N LEU A 203 -22.69 28.45 -11.60
CA LEU A 203 -23.66 28.97 -10.64
C LEU A 203 -24.00 30.42 -10.95
N ASP A 204 -23.00 31.28 -11.17
CA ASP A 204 -23.22 32.70 -11.55
C ASP A 204 -24.11 32.84 -12.79
N VAL A 205 -23.84 32.04 -13.83
CA VAL A 205 -24.67 32.05 -15.06
C VAL A 205 -26.09 31.56 -14.76
N SER A 206 -26.25 30.55 -13.90
CA SER A 206 -27.57 30.03 -13.52
C SER A 206 -28.37 31.06 -12.73
N ASP A 207 -27.73 31.76 -11.79
CA ASP A 207 -28.35 32.81 -10.98
C ASP A 207 -28.78 34.01 -11.83
N ILE A 208 -27.96 34.42 -12.81
CA ILE A 208 -28.33 35.47 -13.78
C ILE A 208 -29.59 35.05 -14.56
N LEU A 209 -29.63 33.81 -15.07
CA LEU A 209 -30.79 33.32 -15.82
C LEU A 209 -32.06 33.24 -14.95
N ILE A 210 -31.93 32.89 -13.67
CA ILE A 210 -33.06 32.86 -12.73
C ILE A 210 -33.58 34.28 -12.47
N VAL A 211 -32.69 35.25 -12.23
CA VAL A 211 -33.08 36.66 -12.01
C VAL A 211 -33.74 37.25 -13.26
N ASP A 212 -33.22 36.96 -14.45
CA ASP A 212 -33.84 37.39 -15.72
C ASP A 212 -35.22 36.76 -15.93
N CYS A 213 -35.41 35.51 -15.53
CA CYS A 213 -36.70 34.83 -15.60
C CYS A 213 -37.72 35.48 -14.64
N GLN A 214 -37.31 35.73 -13.39
CA GLN A 214 -38.15 36.40 -12.39
C GLN A 214 -38.49 37.85 -12.78
N ASN A 215 -37.56 38.58 -13.41
CA ASN A 215 -37.81 39.93 -13.89
C ASN A 215 -38.77 39.96 -15.10
N LYS A 216 -38.67 39.01 -16.03
CA LYS A 216 -39.64 38.88 -17.13
C LYS A 216 -41.05 38.58 -16.62
N GLU A 217 -41.19 37.68 -15.65
CA GLU A 217 -42.50 37.39 -15.03
C GLU A 217 -43.11 38.62 -14.35
N LYS A 218 -42.30 39.43 -13.66
CA LYS A 218 -42.77 40.68 -13.02
C LYS A 218 -43.16 41.76 -14.03
N VAL A 219 -42.43 41.89 -15.14
CA VAL A 219 -42.76 42.85 -16.22
C VAL A 219 -44.05 42.44 -16.95
N CYS A 220 -44.26 41.15 -17.18
CA CYS A 220 -45.50 40.65 -17.81
C CYS A 220 -46.75 40.76 -16.92
N LEU A 221 -46.58 40.86 -15.59
CA LEU A 221 -47.70 41.03 -14.64
C LEU A 221 -48.08 42.49 -14.39
N LEU A 222 -47.31 43.47 -14.90
CA LEU A 222 -47.55 44.90 -14.66
C LEU A 222 -48.37 45.63 -15.74
N ASP A 223 -48.78 44.97 -16.83
CA ASP A 223 -49.64 45.58 -17.86
C ASP A 223 -50.83 44.71 -18.30
N PRO A 224 -51.96 44.79 -17.57
CA PRO A 224 -53.28 44.66 -18.24
C PRO A 224 -54.18 45.90 -18.16
N LEU A 225 -53.77 47.02 -17.54
CA LEU A 225 -54.69 48.13 -17.22
C LEU A 225 -54.44 49.48 -17.92
N LYS A 226 -53.70 49.51 -19.05
CA LYS A 226 -53.52 50.76 -19.84
C LYS A 226 -54.14 50.75 -21.24
N SER A 227 -55.04 49.82 -21.56
CA SER A 227 -55.64 49.72 -22.90
C SER A 227 -57.17 49.82 -22.94
N VAL A 228 -57.83 50.49 -21.99
CA VAL A 228 -59.29 50.74 -22.05
C VAL A 228 -59.66 52.13 -21.53
N VAL A 229 -59.10 53.22 -22.06
CA VAL A 229 -59.80 54.52 -22.08
C VAL A 229 -59.29 55.37 -23.26
N ARG A 230 -59.61 54.99 -24.48
CA ARG A 230 -59.75 55.93 -25.61
C ARG A 230 -60.69 55.29 -26.61
N HIS A 231 -61.98 55.51 -26.43
CA HIS A 231 -63.04 55.55 -27.44
C HIS A 231 -64.32 55.70 -26.63
N PHE A 232 -64.73 56.93 -26.34
CA PHE A 232 -66.14 57.35 -26.35
C PHE A 232 -66.20 58.86 -26.07
N TYR A 233 -66.76 59.56 -27.07
CA TYR A 233 -67.10 60.99 -27.19
C TYR A 233 -65.98 61.98 -27.47
#